data_AF-A0A3D5G7T3-F1
#
_entry.id   AF-A0A3D5G7T3-F1
#
_cell.length_a   1.000
_cell.length_b   1.000
_cell.length_c   1.000
_cell.angle_alpha   90.00
_cell.angle_beta   90.00
_cell.angle_gamma   90.00
#
_symmetry.space_group_name_H-M   'P 1'
#
loop_
_entity.id
_entity.type
_entity.pdbx_description
1 polymer ?
#
loop_
_entity_poly.entity_id
_entity_poly.type
_entity_poly.pdbx_seq_one_letter_code
_entity_poly.pdbx_strand_id
1 'polypeptide(L)'
;MIACGSGFDPIFAGNGDDIVTGNRGNDMMDGGDGNDYLRGGRGQDLLIGGKGDDFLCGDFGSDTLTGGNGADMFVFRPETATQLANLADADIVQDFKADQGDKIGLTAGISATEIALQVLDTDQ
;
A
#
# COMPACT_ATOMS: atom_id res chain seq x y z
N MET A 1 4.88 -4.18 16.99
CA MET A 1 5.29 -2.89 16.38
C MET A 1 6.73 -3.01 15.92
N ILE A 2 6.93 -3.01 14.61
CA ILE A 2 8.22 -3.06 13.93
C ILE A 2 8.41 -1.72 13.21
N ALA A 3 9.55 -1.06 13.43
CA ALA A 3 9.89 0.18 12.75
C ALA A 3 11.36 0.12 12.32
N CYS A 4 11.63 0.44 11.05
CA CYS A 4 12.98 0.46 10.50
C CYS A 4 13.48 1.90 10.28
N GLY A 5 14.70 2.04 9.77
CA GLY A 5 15.49 3.26 9.86
C GLY A 5 15.28 4.17 8.67
N SER A 6 16.38 4.62 8.08
CA SER A 6 16.38 5.24 6.76
C SER A 6 17.15 4.33 5.82
N GLY A 7 16.62 4.03 4.63
CA GLY A 7 17.32 3.20 3.65
C GLY A 7 16.39 2.25 2.92
N PHE A 8 16.94 1.20 2.31
CA PHE A 8 16.14 0.05 1.88
C PHE A 8 16.12 -0.94 3.04
N ASP A 9 14.97 -1.16 3.64
CA ASP A 9 14.80 -2.11 4.72
C ASP A 9 13.87 -3.27 4.30
N PRO A 10 14.36 -4.54 4.28
CA PRO A 10 13.48 -5.70 4.18
C PRO A 10 12.91 -6.05 5.56
N ILE A 11 11.60 -6.05 5.69
CA ILE A 11 10.84 -6.33 6.91
C ILE A 11 9.93 -7.54 6.71
N PHE A 12 9.96 -8.47 7.65
CA PHE A 12 9.08 -9.63 7.71
C PHE A 12 8.49 -9.72 9.12
N ALA A 13 7.19 -9.50 9.27
CA ALA A 13 6.54 -9.44 10.58
C ALA A 13 6.20 -10.84 11.12
N GLY A 14 5.69 -11.72 10.26
CA GLY A 14 5.64 -13.16 10.49
C GLY A 14 4.25 -13.66 10.81
N ASN A 15 4.01 -14.11 12.04
CA ASN A 15 2.69 -14.62 12.45
C ASN A 15 2.10 -13.70 13.53
N GLY A 16 0.79 -13.53 13.48
CA GLY A 16 0.00 -12.69 14.39
C GLY A 16 -0.29 -11.33 13.78
N ASP A 17 -1.16 -10.58 14.45
CA ASP A 17 -1.53 -9.23 13.99
C ASP A 17 -0.39 -8.25 14.29
N ASP A 18 0.25 -7.73 13.24
CA ASP A 18 1.42 -6.89 13.32
C ASP A 18 1.16 -5.43 12.93
N ILE A 19 2.05 -4.55 13.41
CA ILE A 19 2.07 -3.13 13.04
C ILE A 19 3.48 -2.81 12.58
N VAL A 20 3.63 -2.46 11.30
CA VAL A 20 4.92 -2.23 10.64
C VAL A 20 4.98 -0.82 10.05
N THR A 21 6.13 -0.16 10.15
CA THR A 21 6.35 1.17 9.55
C THR A 21 7.77 1.31 8.96
N GLY A 22 7.88 1.67 7.68
CA GLY A 22 9.15 1.82 6.94
C GLY A 22 9.89 3.14 7.18
N ASN A 23 9.15 4.20 7.44
CA ASN A 23 9.65 5.58 7.59
C ASN A 23 10.19 6.20 6.30
N ARG A 24 11.47 6.04 5.96
CA ARG A 24 12.08 6.72 4.80
C ARG A 24 12.96 5.75 4.03
N GLY A 25 12.85 5.84 2.71
CA GLY A 25 13.60 5.05 1.76
C GLY A 25 12.65 4.09 1.04
N ASN A 26 13.21 3.19 0.25
CA ASN A 26 12.42 2.27 -0.57
C ASN A 26 12.39 0.94 0.18
N ASP A 27 11.31 0.64 0.87
CA ASP A 27 11.24 -0.48 1.79
C ASP A 27 10.50 -1.67 1.17
N MET A 28 10.79 -2.88 1.68
CA MET A 28 10.03 -4.08 1.35
C MET A 28 9.45 -4.64 2.64
N MET A 29 8.13 -4.72 2.74
CA MET A 29 7.43 -5.15 3.95
C MET A 29 6.49 -6.31 3.65
N ASP A 30 6.59 -7.37 4.46
CA ASP A 30 5.74 -8.54 4.43
C ASP A 30 5.12 -8.74 5.83
N GLY A 31 3.79 -8.64 5.91
CA GLY A 31 3.01 -8.83 7.13
C GLY A 31 3.00 -10.30 7.56
N GLY A 32 2.60 -11.18 6.65
CA GLY A 32 2.64 -12.62 6.83
C GLY A 32 1.26 -13.19 7.15
N ASP A 33 1.11 -13.89 8.27
CA ASP A 33 -0.17 -14.43 8.72
C ASP A 33 -0.73 -13.56 9.85
N GLY A 34 -1.94 -12.99 9.72
CA GLY A 34 -2.53 -12.12 10.73
C GLY A 34 -3.29 -10.97 10.09
N ASN A 35 -3.95 -10.14 10.88
CA ASN A 35 -4.51 -8.89 10.38
C ASN A 35 -3.50 -7.77 10.62
N ASP A 36 -2.78 -7.39 9.58
CA ASP A 36 -1.61 -6.53 9.69
C ASP A 36 -1.90 -5.07 9.34
N TYR A 37 -1.11 -4.18 9.94
CA TYR A 37 -1.07 -2.76 9.59
C TYR A 37 0.30 -2.41 9.02
N LEU A 38 0.37 -2.22 7.71
CA LEU A 38 1.60 -1.89 6.99
C LEU A 38 1.58 -0.43 6.52
N ARG A 39 2.65 0.30 6.87
CA ARG A 39 2.82 1.70 6.49
C ARG A 39 4.20 1.94 5.86
N GLY A 40 4.24 2.24 4.56
CA GLY A 40 5.44 2.49 3.76
C GLY A 40 6.27 3.65 4.31
N GLY A 41 5.74 4.86 4.13
CA GLY A 41 6.31 6.08 4.67
C GLY A 41 6.71 7.04 3.56
N ARG A 42 7.98 7.08 3.19
CA ARG A 42 8.46 7.95 2.10
C ARG A 42 9.42 7.17 1.25
N GLY A 43 9.09 6.99 -0.02
CA GLY A 43 9.96 6.35 -1.00
C GLY A 43 9.12 5.51 -1.95
N GLN A 44 9.74 4.52 -2.56
CA GLN A 44 9.03 3.55 -3.38
C GLN A 44 9.00 2.23 -2.61
N ASP A 45 7.88 1.96 -1.96
CA ASP A 45 7.74 0.86 -1.04
C ASP A 45 7.00 -0.31 -1.69
N LEU A 46 7.35 -1.53 -1.29
CA LEU A 46 6.64 -2.76 -1.62
C LEU A 46 5.99 -3.30 -0.35
N LEU A 47 4.65 -3.26 -0.25
CA LEU A 47 3.90 -3.77 0.89
C LEU A 47 3.13 -5.03 0.49
N ILE A 48 3.31 -6.09 1.24
CA ILE A 48 2.63 -7.38 1.09
C ILE A 48 1.92 -7.68 2.41
N GLY A 49 0.58 -7.69 2.41
CA GLY A 49 -0.24 -8.03 3.58
C GLY A 49 -0.05 -9.48 3.99
N GLY A 50 -0.50 -10.40 3.13
CA GLY A 50 -0.28 -11.83 3.30
C GLY A 50 -1.58 -12.58 3.47
N LYS A 51 -1.80 -13.22 4.62
CA LYS A 51 -3.08 -13.85 4.96
C LYS A 51 -3.73 -13.08 6.09
N GLY A 52 -4.99 -12.72 5.93
CA GLY A 52 -5.78 -12.03 6.94
C GLY A 52 -6.39 -10.77 6.32
N ASP A 53 -7.12 -10.01 7.12
CA ASP A 53 -7.73 -8.76 6.67
C ASP A 53 -6.75 -7.61 6.96
N ASP A 54 -5.98 -7.22 5.96
CA ASP A 54 -4.84 -6.32 6.13
C ASP A 54 -5.17 -4.86 5.83
N PHE A 55 -4.42 -3.93 6.44
CA PHE A 55 -4.45 -2.50 6.16
C PHE A 55 -3.11 -2.05 5.59
N LEU A 56 -3.10 -1.61 4.33
CA LEU A 56 -1.89 -1.21 3.61
C LEU A 56 -1.95 0.27 3.24
N CYS A 57 -0.91 1.02 3.60
CA CYS A 57 -0.77 2.44 3.25
C CYS A 57 0.67 2.76 2.84
N GLY A 58 0.92 3.00 1.55
CA GLY A 58 2.23 3.38 1.03
C GLY A 58 2.74 4.74 1.56
N ASP A 59 1.81 5.67 1.82
CA ASP A 59 2.05 7.10 2.13
C ASP A 59 2.57 7.92 0.95
N PHE A 60 3.88 8.17 0.84
CA PHE A 60 4.45 9.13 -0.11
C PHE A 60 5.43 8.45 -1.05
N GLY A 61 5.29 8.75 -2.35
CA GLY A 61 6.06 8.16 -3.43
C GLY A 61 5.23 7.15 -4.21
N SER A 62 5.88 6.37 -5.07
CA SER A 62 5.19 5.36 -5.88
C SER A 62 5.32 3.98 -5.25
N ASP A 63 4.24 3.54 -4.62
CA ASP A 63 4.21 2.31 -3.85
C ASP A 63 3.52 1.17 -4.61
N THR A 64 3.93 -0.06 -4.30
CA THR A 64 3.31 -1.28 -4.80
C THR A 64 2.71 -2.05 -3.63
N LEU A 65 1.39 -2.26 -3.67
CA LEU A 65 0.63 -2.87 -2.60
C LEU A 65 0.00 -4.19 -3.08
N THR A 66 0.18 -5.24 -2.30
CA THR A 66 -0.45 -6.56 -2.50
C THR A 66 -1.12 -6.96 -1.20
N GLY A 67 -2.44 -7.12 -1.22
CA GLY A 67 -3.20 -7.48 -0.03
C GLY A 67 -3.01 -8.95 0.33
N GLY A 68 -3.12 -9.83 -0.68
CA GLY A 68 -3.00 -11.27 -0.49
C GLY A 68 -4.37 -11.93 -0.32
N ASN A 69 -4.55 -12.71 0.74
CA ASN A 69 -5.80 -13.41 1.01
C ASN A 69 -6.53 -12.77 2.18
N GLY A 70 -7.76 -12.33 1.97
CA GLY A 70 -8.61 -11.77 3.01
C GLY A 70 -9.35 -10.56 2.48
N ALA A 71 -10.01 -9.82 3.36
CA ALA A 71 -10.69 -8.59 3.00
C ALA A 71 -9.78 -7.40 3.30
N ASP A 72 -9.00 -6.98 2.31
CA ASP A 72 -7.93 -6.00 2.52
C ASP A 72 -8.39 -4.54 2.35
N MET A 73 -7.69 -3.62 2.99
CA MET A 73 -7.93 -2.19 2.87
C MET A 73 -6.68 -1.44 2.43
N PHE A 74 -6.67 -1.00 1.18
CA PHE A 74 -5.62 -0.19 0.58
C PHE A 74 -5.95 1.29 0.77
N VAL A 75 -5.11 2.03 1.49
CA VAL A 75 -5.39 3.43 1.85
C VAL A 75 -4.42 4.39 1.19
N PHE A 76 -4.98 5.28 0.39
CA PHE A 76 -4.26 6.31 -0.33
C PHE A 76 -4.40 7.66 0.39
N ARG A 77 -3.31 8.41 0.38
CA ARG A 77 -3.22 9.75 0.97
C ARG A 77 -2.88 10.77 -0.11
N PRO A 78 -3.32 12.03 0.06
CA PRO A 78 -2.93 13.07 -0.88
C PRO A 78 -1.44 13.34 -0.73
N GLU A 79 -0.69 13.05 -1.78
CA GLU A 79 0.63 13.60 -1.96
C GLU A 79 0.51 15.07 -2.41
N THR A 80 1.51 15.91 -2.14
CA THR A 80 1.44 17.32 -2.51
C THR A 80 1.15 17.47 -4.01
N ALA A 81 0.29 18.44 -4.37
CA ALA A 81 -0.37 18.63 -5.68
C ALA A 81 0.52 18.65 -6.96
N THR A 82 1.84 18.48 -6.85
CA THR A 82 2.80 18.45 -7.93
C THR A 82 2.91 17.13 -8.69
N GLN A 83 2.42 16.00 -8.16
CA GLN A 83 2.57 14.66 -8.79
C GLN A 83 1.37 14.18 -9.63
N LEU A 84 0.26 14.93 -9.65
CA LEU A 84 -0.95 14.59 -10.42
C LEU A 84 -0.77 14.65 -11.95
N ALA A 85 0.41 15.07 -12.44
CA ALA A 85 0.69 15.20 -13.87
C ALA A 85 1.26 13.91 -14.51
N ASN A 86 1.67 12.93 -13.71
CA ASN A 86 2.29 11.71 -14.22
C ASN A 86 1.88 10.48 -13.38
N LEU A 87 1.28 9.49 -14.03
CA LEU A 87 0.97 8.20 -13.38
C LEU A 87 2.23 7.41 -12.97
N ALA A 88 3.44 7.88 -13.31
CA ALA A 88 4.69 7.28 -12.86
C ALA A 88 4.91 7.34 -11.34
N ASP A 89 4.23 8.28 -10.67
CA ASP A 89 4.27 8.42 -9.21
C ASP A 89 2.99 7.88 -8.55
N ALA A 90 2.15 7.16 -9.30
CA ALA A 90 0.95 6.55 -8.75
C ALA A 90 1.28 5.26 -7.99
N ASP A 91 0.62 5.09 -6.86
CA ASP A 91 0.56 3.81 -6.16
C ASP A 91 -0.22 2.77 -6.97
N ILE A 92 0.20 1.51 -6.87
CA ILE A 92 -0.36 0.39 -7.61
C ILE A 92 -0.82 -0.69 -6.63
N VAL A 93 -2.07 -1.12 -6.76
CA VAL A 93 -2.57 -2.35 -6.10
C VAL A 93 -2.52 -3.50 -7.09
N GLN A 94 -1.77 -4.55 -6.77
CA GLN A 94 -1.48 -5.63 -7.73
C GLN A 94 -2.56 -6.70 -7.81
N ASP A 95 -3.27 -6.98 -6.72
CA ASP A 95 -4.11 -8.18 -6.61
C ASP A 95 -5.51 -7.92 -6.06
N PHE A 96 -6.06 -6.72 -6.29
CA PHE A 96 -7.38 -6.33 -5.80
C PHE A 96 -8.47 -7.35 -6.17
N LYS A 97 -9.08 -7.98 -5.16
CA LYS A 97 -10.11 -9.01 -5.25
C LYS A 97 -11.39 -8.56 -4.55
N ALA A 98 -12.28 -7.93 -5.31
CA ALA A 98 -13.57 -7.46 -4.80
C ALA A 98 -14.44 -8.58 -4.21
N ASP A 99 -14.25 -9.83 -4.65
CA ASP A 99 -14.94 -11.02 -4.15
C ASP A 99 -14.40 -11.52 -2.80
N GLN A 100 -13.17 -11.16 -2.44
CA GLN A 100 -12.59 -11.41 -1.12
C GLN A 100 -12.93 -10.29 -0.12
N GLY A 101 -13.42 -9.15 -0.59
CA GLY A 101 -13.90 -8.05 0.25
C GLY A 101 -12.99 -6.83 0.27
N ASP A 102 -12.00 -6.80 -0.62
CA ASP A 102 -11.04 -5.71 -0.75
C ASP A 102 -11.69 -4.35 -0.96
N LYS A 103 -11.07 -3.33 -0.38
CA LYS A 103 -11.54 -1.95 -0.41
C LYS A 103 -10.39 -0.99 -0.66
N ILE A 104 -10.71 0.07 -1.40
CA ILE A 104 -9.85 1.23 -1.55
C ILE A 104 -10.37 2.34 -0.65
N GLY A 105 -9.55 2.77 0.30
CA GLY A 105 -9.77 3.92 1.16
C GLY A 105 -9.10 5.16 0.62
N LEU A 106 -9.87 6.22 0.42
CA LEU A 106 -9.33 7.55 0.09
C LEU A 106 -9.48 8.44 1.31
N THR A 107 -8.37 9.03 1.76
CA THR A 107 -8.37 9.89 2.95
C THR A 107 -8.78 11.33 2.64
N ALA A 108 -9.11 12.09 3.70
CA ALA A 108 -9.46 13.50 3.57
C ALA A 108 -8.35 14.30 2.87
N GLY A 109 -8.73 15.13 1.90
CA GLY A 109 -7.79 15.91 1.10
C GLY A 109 -7.59 15.38 -0.32
N ILE A 110 -8.00 14.15 -0.61
CA ILE A 110 -8.15 13.66 -1.99
C ILE A 110 -9.49 14.16 -2.53
N SER A 111 -9.42 15.10 -3.46
CA SER A 111 -10.58 15.60 -4.21
C SER A 111 -10.92 14.67 -5.37
N ALA A 112 -12.17 14.70 -5.83
CA ALA A 112 -12.59 13.89 -6.97
C ALA A 112 -11.81 14.20 -8.27
N THR A 113 -11.21 15.39 -8.36
CA THR A 113 -10.36 15.80 -9.49
C THR A 113 -8.97 15.16 -9.48
N GLU A 114 -8.57 14.53 -8.37
CA GLU A 114 -7.29 13.85 -8.20
C GLU A 114 -7.39 12.35 -8.48
N ILE A 115 -8.60 11.84 -8.70
CA ILE A 115 -8.85 10.42 -8.93
C ILE A 115 -8.91 10.15 -10.43
N ALA A 116 -7.89 9.47 -10.96
CA ALA A 116 -7.91 8.89 -12.30
C ALA A 116 -7.99 7.36 -12.18
N LEU A 117 -9.09 6.77 -12.66
CA LEU A 117 -9.25 5.32 -12.72
C LEU A 117 -8.91 4.84 -14.14
N GLN A 118 -7.89 3.99 -14.24
CA GLN A 118 -7.52 3.33 -15.48
C GLN A 118 -7.69 1.83 -15.32
N VAL A 119 -8.60 1.24 -16.10
CA VAL A 119 -8.69 -0.22 -16.21
C VAL A 119 -7.63 -0.66 -17.21
N LEU A 120 -6.63 -1.39 -16.74
CA LEU A 120 -5.65 -2.05 -17.59
C LEU A 120 -6.23 -3.42 -17.96
N ASP A 121 -6.91 -3.50 -19.10
CA ASP A 121 -7.34 -4.78 -19.66
C ASP A 121 -6.08 -5.53 -20.15
N THR A 122 -5.80 -6.69 -19.56
CA THR A 122 -4.69 -7.57 -19.98
C THR A 122 -5.10 -8.54 -21.09
N ASP A 123 -6.36 -8.54 -21.52
CA ASP A 123 -6.95 -9.46 -22.48
C ASP A 123 -7.19 -8.83 -23.88
N GLN A 124 -6.43 -7.78 -24.24
CA GLN A 124 -6.28 -7.31 -25.64
C GLN A 124 -4.83 -7.45 -26.12
#